data_AF-A0A942UW75-F1
#
_entry.id   AF-A0A942UW75-F1
#
_cell.length_a   1.000
_cell.length_b   1.000
_cell.length_c   1.000
_cell.angle_alpha   90.00
_cell.angle_beta   90.00
_cell.angle_gamma   90.00
#
_symmetry.space_group_name_H-M   'P 1'
#
loop_
_entity.id
_entity.type
_entity.pdbx_description
1 polymer ?
#
loop_
_entity_poly.entity_id
_entity_poly.type
_entity_poly.pdbx_seq_one_letter_code
_entity_poly.pdbx_strand_id
1 'polypeptide(L)'
;MGSRGEELPLPEFNLSSDIPKEIANAFSEATTALLANCPRASAVMARRILEAIAVDKGETSGSLAQRLANLSSTVIIHPTLTEWTKEVRLIGNQGAHFDLINNISKKDAQQLLNFIRELLKFRYELPAELNRRRNP
;
A
#
# COMPACT_ATOMS: atom_id res chain seq x y z
N MET A 1 1.77 -34.33 8.51
CA MET A 1 2.00 -33.28 7.48
C MET A 1 1.15 -32.07 7.83
N GLY A 2 1.71 -31.09 8.55
CA GLY A 2 1.07 -29.79 8.73
C GLY A 2 1.54 -28.88 7.61
N SER A 3 0.62 -28.47 6.74
CA SER A 3 0.87 -27.48 5.69
C SER A 3 1.36 -26.20 6.35
N ARG A 4 2.68 -25.94 6.30
CA ARG A 4 3.24 -24.63 6.62
C ARG A 4 2.61 -23.66 5.63
N GLY A 5 1.62 -22.91 6.07
CA GLY A 5 1.12 -21.77 5.30
C GLY A 5 2.33 -20.92 4.95
N GLU A 6 2.52 -20.67 3.65
CA GLU A 6 3.60 -19.83 3.16
C GLU A 6 3.46 -18.45 3.81
N GLU A 7 4.24 -18.21 4.87
CA GLU A 7 4.46 -16.87 5.39
C GLU A 7 5.19 -16.11 4.28
N LEU A 8 4.46 -15.22 3.61
CA LEU A 8 5.04 -14.31 2.62
C LEU A 8 6.23 -13.60 3.28
N PRO A 9 7.38 -13.50 2.59
CA PRO A 9 8.52 -12.79 3.13
C PRO A 9 8.10 -11.36 3.49
N LEU A 10 8.67 -10.85 4.58
CA LEU A 10 8.46 -9.48 4.98
C LEU A 10 8.85 -8.55 3.81
N PRO A 11 8.12 -7.44 3.59
CA PRO A 11 8.34 -6.56 2.47
C PRO A 11 9.72 -5.94 2.59
N GLU A 12 10.42 -5.80 1.47
CA GLU A 12 11.73 -5.16 1.46
C GLU A 12 11.66 -3.75 2.05
N PHE A 13 12.44 -3.52 3.10
CA PHE A 13 12.40 -2.28 3.89
C PHE A 13 13.23 -1.15 3.30
N ASN A 14 14.15 -1.46 2.37
CA ASN A 14 14.95 -0.46 1.68
C ASN A 14 14.17 0.07 0.48
N LEU A 15 13.51 1.20 0.68
CA LEU A 15 12.85 1.95 -0.38
C LEU A 15 13.88 2.77 -1.17
N SER A 16 13.72 2.85 -2.49
CA SER A 16 14.54 3.73 -3.32
C SER A 16 14.38 5.21 -2.93
N SER A 17 15.43 6.01 -3.14
CA SER A 17 15.37 7.48 -3.05
C SER A 17 14.45 8.12 -4.09
N ASP A 18 13.98 7.35 -5.07
CA ASP A 18 13.01 7.78 -6.08
C ASP A 18 11.58 7.92 -5.52
N ILE A 19 11.32 7.40 -4.32
CA ILE A 19 10.02 7.50 -3.64
C ILE A 19 10.00 8.79 -2.79
N PRO A 20 8.92 9.60 -2.86
CA PRO A 20 8.77 10.78 -2.02
C PRO A 20 8.96 10.46 -0.53
N LYS A 21 9.75 11.30 0.17
CA LYS A 21 10.15 11.06 1.56
C LYS A 21 8.98 10.85 2.51
N GLU A 22 7.89 11.59 2.33
CA GLU A 22 6.68 11.47 3.15
C GLU A 22 6.03 10.08 3.01
N ILE A 23 5.98 9.56 1.78
CA ILE A 23 5.44 8.23 1.47
C ILE A 23 6.36 7.14 2.05
N ALA A 24 7.68 7.31 1.91
CA ALA A 24 8.65 6.37 2.46
C ALA A 24 8.61 6.31 3.99
N ASN A 25 8.50 7.46 4.66
CA ASN A 25 8.35 7.53 6.11
C ASN A 25 7.06 6.83 6.59
N ALA A 26 5.93 7.09 5.91
CA ALA A 26 4.67 6.44 6.25
C ALA A 26 4.73 4.91 6.08
N PHE A 27 5.45 4.42 5.06
CA PHE A 27 5.71 2.98 4.88
C PHE A 27 6.58 2.38 5.99
N SER A 28 7.60 3.12 6.44
CA SER A 28 8.44 2.71 7.57
C SER A 28 7.65 2.64 8.88
N GLU A 29 6.77 3.60 9.14
CA GLU A 29 5.86 3.59 10.29
C GLU A 29 4.88 2.40 10.22
N ALA A 30 4.28 2.15 9.05
CA ALA A 30 3.36 1.04 8.85
C ALA A 30 4.04 -0.32 9.09
N THR A 31 5.27 -0.44 8.62
CA THR A 31 6.15 -1.60 8.85
C THR A 31 6.45 -1.78 10.33
N THR A 32 6.87 -0.71 11.00
CA THR A 32 7.21 -0.74 12.42
C THR A 32 6.01 -1.18 13.25
N ALA A 33 4.82 -0.69 12.93
CA ALA A 33 3.57 -1.12 13.55
C ALA A 33 3.30 -2.63 13.32
N LEU A 34 3.56 -3.15 12.13
CA LEU A 34 3.39 -4.58 11.84
C LEU A 34 4.37 -5.45 12.65
N LEU A 35 5.65 -5.03 12.72
CA LEU A 35 6.69 -5.72 13.47
C LEU A 35 6.41 -5.70 14.99
N ALA A 36 5.85 -4.60 15.49
CA ALA A 36 5.36 -4.45 16.86
C ALA A 36 4.04 -5.21 17.14
N ASN A 37 3.60 -6.07 16.21
CA ASN A 37 2.35 -6.83 16.31
C ASN A 37 1.10 -5.94 16.50
N CYS A 38 1.10 -4.77 15.87
CA CYS A 38 0.01 -3.79 15.85
C CYS A 38 -0.61 -3.71 14.44
N PRO A 39 -1.30 -4.77 13.95
CA PRO A 39 -1.80 -4.85 12.58
C PRO A 39 -2.81 -3.76 12.23
N ARG A 40 -3.58 -3.31 13.22
CA ARG A 40 -4.54 -2.20 13.10
C ARG A 40 -3.85 -0.88 12.76
N ALA A 41 -2.79 -0.56 13.49
CA ALA A 41 -2.00 0.65 13.24
C ALA A 41 -1.28 0.56 11.89
N SER A 42 -0.77 -0.62 11.53
CA SER A 42 -0.17 -0.86 10.22
C SER A 42 -1.17 -0.60 9.08
N ALA A 43 -2.41 -1.09 9.21
CA ALA A 43 -3.47 -0.87 8.23
C ALA A 43 -3.88 0.61 8.10
N VAL A 44 -3.92 1.36 9.20
CA VAL A 44 -4.17 2.81 9.17
C VAL A 44 -3.06 3.54 8.42
N MET A 45 -1.79 3.18 8.68
CA MET A 45 -0.67 3.79 7.97
C MET A 45 -0.64 3.40 6.49
N ALA A 46 -0.98 2.16 6.16
CA ALA A 46 -1.18 1.71 4.80
C ALA A 46 -2.20 2.56 4.03
N ARG A 47 -3.31 2.94 4.68
CA ARG A 47 -4.29 3.87 4.10
C ARG A 47 -3.70 5.25 3.84
N ARG A 48 -2.95 5.82 4.79
CA ARG A 48 -2.29 7.13 4.63
C ARG A 48 -1.32 7.13 3.45
N ILE A 49 -0.62 6.02 3.21
CA ILE A 49 0.27 5.86 2.06
C ILE A 49 -0.51 5.93 0.75
N LEU A 50 -1.64 5.23 0.66
CA LEU A 50 -2.49 5.26 -0.54
C LEU A 50 -3.06 6.66 -0.81
N GLU A 51 -3.45 7.39 0.23
CA GLU A 51 -3.88 8.79 0.14
C GLU A 51 -2.73 9.69 -0.36
N ALA A 52 -1.53 9.53 0.18
CA ALA A 52 -0.35 10.29 -0.23
C ALA A 52 0.03 10.01 -1.69
N ILE A 53 -0.03 8.74 -2.14
CA ILE A 53 0.19 8.38 -3.55
C ILE A 53 -0.86 9.02 -4.44
N ALA A 54 -2.14 9.02 -4.06
CA ALA A 54 -3.19 9.67 -4.82
C ALA A 54 -2.96 11.18 -4.97
N VAL A 55 -2.60 11.86 -3.88
CA VAL A 55 -2.28 13.29 -3.90
C VAL A 55 -1.05 13.58 -4.76
N ASP A 56 0.01 12.78 -4.65
CA ASP A 56 1.23 12.91 -5.47
C ASP A 56 0.94 12.78 -6.98
N LYS A 57 -0.08 12.01 -7.35
CA LYS A 57 -0.52 11.84 -8.75
C LYS A 57 -1.60 12.81 -9.20
N GLY A 58 -1.95 13.80 -8.37
CA GLY A 58 -2.92 14.85 -8.71
C GLY A 58 -4.38 14.50 -8.41
N GLU A 59 -4.65 13.32 -7.84
CA GLU A 59 -5.99 12.89 -7.44
C GLU A 59 -6.33 13.44 -6.04
N THR A 60 -6.85 14.67 -6.00
CA THR A 60 -7.10 15.41 -4.75
C THR A 60 -8.58 15.52 -4.37
N SER A 61 -9.49 15.12 -5.27
CA SER A 61 -10.94 15.25 -5.09
C SER A 61 -11.64 13.90 -4.92
N GLY A 62 -12.74 13.89 -4.14
CA GLY A 62 -13.53 12.69 -3.90
C GLY A 62 -12.96 11.79 -2.80
N SER A 63 -13.67 10.69 -2.55
CA SER A 63 -13.29 9.64 -1.59
C SER A 63 -12.01 8.92 -2.02
N LEU A 64 -11.30 8.31 -1.05
CA LEU A 64 -10.13 7.49 -1.35
C LEU A 64 -10.44 6.39 -2.38
N ALA A 65 -11.62 5.77 -2.30
CA ALA A 65 -12.07 4.78 -3.27
C ALA A 65 -12.18 5.35 -4.70
N GLN A 66 -12.69 6.58 -4.85
CA GLN A 66 -12.76 7.26 -6.15
C GLN A 66 -11.37 7.62 -6.68
N ARG A 67 -10.50 8.16 -5.83
CA ARG A 67 -9.12 8.49 -6.20
C ARG A 67 -8.35 7.24 -6.65
N LEU A 68 -8.49 6.14 -5.92
CA LEU A 68 -7.86 4.87 -6.28
C LEU A 68 -8.44 4.27 -7.56
N ALA A 69 -9.76 4.39 -7.78
CA ALA A 69 -10.37 3.98 -9.03
C ALA A 69 -9.81 4.78 -10.22
N ASN A 70 -9.63 6.09 -10.07
CA ASN A 70 -9.01 6.94 -11.10
C ASN A 70 -7.53 6.58 -11.33
N LEU A 71 -6.78 6.23 -10.27
CA LEU A 71 -5.42 5.73 -10.43
C LEU A 71 -5.35 4.36 -11.12
N SER A 72 -6.38 3.53 -10.95
CA SER A 72 -6.50 2.21 -11.58
C SER A 72 -6.90 2.27 -13.05
N SER A 73 -7.58 3.34 -13.50
CA SER A 73 -7.96 3.51 -14.90
C SER A 73 -6.82 4.05 -15.77
N THR A 74 -5.87 4.76 -15.16
CA THR A 74 -4.71 5.36 -15.83
C THR A 74 -3.52 4.42 -15.97
N VAL A 75 -3.55 3.28 -15.29
CA VAL A 75 -2.54 2.24 -15.46
C VAL A 75 -3.25 0.95 -15.78
N ILE A 76 -2.68 0.19 -16.71
CA ILE A 76 -3.03 -1.22 -16.93
C ILE A 76 -2.60 -1.99 -15.68
N ILE A 77 -3.32 -1.79 -14.56
CA ILE A 77 -3.11 -2.53 -13.33
C ILE A 77 -4.07 -3.70 -13.43
N HIS A 78 -3.47 -4.88 -13.45
CA HIS A 78 -4.09 -6.18 -13.57
C HIS A 78 -5.43 -6.27 -12.80
N PRO A 79 -6.44 -7.03 -13.28
CA PRO A 79 -7.76 -7.20 -12.65
C PRO A 79 -7.75 -7.47 -11.14
N THR A 80 -6.64 -7.98 -10.61
CA THR A 80 -6.37 -8.11 -9.17
C THR A 80 -6.52 -6.78 -8.43
N LEU A 81 -6.13 -5.63 -8.97
CA LEU A 81 -6.22 -4.36 -8.24
C LEU A 81 -7.67 -3.97 -7.86
N THR A 82 -8.65 -4.34 -8.68
CA THR A 82 -10.08 -4.12 -8.37
C THR A 82 -10.52 -4.94 -7.16
N GLU A 83 -10.00 -6.15 -6.99
CA GLU A 83 -10.19 -6.95 -5.77
C GLU A 83 -9.47 -6.32 -4.56
N TRP A 84 -8.29 -5.75 -4.77
CA TRP A 84 -7.49 -5.17 -3.68
C TRP A 84 -8.03 -3.79 -3.27
N THR A 85 -8.71 -3.10 -4.18
CA THR A 85 -9.51 -1.90 -3.87
C THR A 85 -10.69 -2.25 -2.96
N LYS A 86 -11.24 -3.49 -3.04
CA LYS A 86 -12.25 -3.97 -2.07
C LYS A 86 -11.63 -4.19 -0.69
N GLU A 87 -10.42 -4.74 -0.59
CA GLU A 87 -9.66 -4.87 0.67
C GLU A 87 -9.36 -3.49 1.28
N VAL A 88 -8.89 -2.55 0.46
CA VAL A 88 -8.73 -1.15 0.88
C VAL A 88 -10.07 -0.52 1.25
N ARG A 89 -11.20 -0.92 0.66
CA ARG A 89 -12.54 -0.41 1.01
C ARG A 89 -13.02 -0.92 2.36
N LEU A 90 -12.67 -2.14 2.74
CA LEU A 90 -12.92 -2.69 4.09
C LEU A 90 -12.18 -1.87 5.16
N ILE A 91 -10.99 -1.36 4.84
CA ILE A 91 -10.16 -0.52 5.72
C ILE A 91 -10.48 0.98 5.56
N GLY A 92 -10.99 1.40 4.40
CA GLY A 92 -10.81 2.75 3.88
C GLY A 92 -12.01 3.69 3.92
N ASN A 93 -13.20 3.23 4.28
CA ASN A 93 -14.34 4.12 4.57
C ASN A 93 -14.87 4.00 6.00
N GLN A 94 -14.61 2.87 6.66
CA GLN A 94 -15.02 2.62 8.04
C GLN A 94 -13.87 2.19 8.97
N GLY A 95 -12.61 2.17 8.54
CA GLY A 95 -11.47 1.83 9.41
C GLY A 95 -11.13 2.87 10.49
N ALA A 96 -12.04 3.81 10.78
CA ALA A 96 -12.06 4.61 12.01
C ALA A 96 -13.26 4.29 12.91
N HIS A 97 -14.24 3.51 12.42
CA HIS A 97 -15.25 2.88 13.25
C HIS A 97 -14.60 1.71 13.98
N PHE A 98 -14.69 1.74 15.30
CA PHE A 98 -14.11 0.76 16.22
C PHE A 98 -14.34 -0.70 15.78
N ASP A 99 -15.52 -1.01 15.23
CA ASP A 99 -15.94 -2.37 14.90
C ASP A 99 -15.21 -3.02 13.72
N LEU A 100 -14.78 -2.25 12.71
CA LEU A 100 -14.15 -2.78 11.48
C LEU A 100 -12.64 -2.93 11.59
N ILE A 101 -12.00 -2.20 12.52
CA ILE A 101 -10.57 -2.36 12.83
C ILE A 101 -10.33 -3.57 13.75
N ASN A 102 -11.36 -4.06 14.45
CA ASN A 102 -11.21 -5.10 15.48
C ASN A 102 -10.77 -6.46 14.93
N ASN A 103 -10.96 -6.74 13.63
CA ASN A 103 -10.67 -8.04 13.02
C ASN A 103 -9.48 -8.05 12.04
N ILE A 104 -8.62 -7.03 12.04
CA ILE A 104 -7.44 -7.02 11.16
C ILE A 104 -6.37 -7.97 11.72
N SER A 105 -6.15 -9.10 11.05
CA SER A 105 -5.09 -10.02 11.43
C SER A 105 -3.72 -9.49 11.01
N LYS A 106 -2.65 -10.02 11.63
CA LYS A 106 -1.27 -9.73 11.21
C LYS A 106 -1.04 -10.11 9.74
N LYS A 107 -1.68 -11.19 9.27
CA LYS A 107 -1.57 -11.65 7.90
C LYS A 107 -2.19 -10.66 6.92
N ASP A 108 -3.36 -10.12 7.25
CA ASP A 108 -4.05 -9.15 6.39
C ASP A 108 -3.25 -7.85 6.29
N ALA A 109 -2.75 -7.36 7.42
CA ALA A 109 -1.87 -6.18 7.45
C ALA A 109 -0.55 -6.43 6.67
N GLN A 110 -0.01 -7.64 6.74
CA GLN A 110 1.18 -8.02 5.98
C GLN A 110 0.91 -8.04 4.47
N GLN A 111 -0.20 -8.64 4.04
CA GLN A 111 -0.61 -8.66 2.64
C GLN A 111 -0.84 -7.25 2.09
N LEU A 112 -1.44 -6.37 2.90
CA LEU A 112 -1.63 -4.96 2.56
C LEU A 112 -0.31 -4.18 2.45
N LEU A 113 0.69 -4.46 3.29
CA LEU A 113 2.00 -3.81 3.12
C LEU A 113 2.76 -4.33 1.91
N ASN A 114 2.67 -5.63 1.62
CA ASN A 114 3.25 -6.20 0.41
C ASN A 114 2.63 -5.58 -0.85
N PHE A 115 1.31 -5.36 -0.83
CA PHE A 115 0.62 -4.62 -1.89
C PHE A 115 1.24 -3.24 -2.13
N ILE A 116 1.36 -2.46 -1.06
CA ILE A 116 1.85 -1.08 -1.14
C ILE A 116 3.29 -1.08 -1.64
N ARG A 117 4.14 -2.02 -1.21
CA ARG A 117 5.51 -2.15 -1.71
C ARG A 117 5.56 -2.33 -3.23
N GLU A 118 4.74 -3.21 -3.78
CA GLU A 118 4.64 -3.42 -5.23
C GLU A 118 4.10 -2.18 -5.95
N LEU A 119 3.13 -1.50 -5.36
CA LEU A 119 2.62 -0.24 -5.92
C LEU A 119 3.70 0.84 -5.95
N LEU A 120 4.49 0.99 -4.89
CA LEU A 120 5.61 1.94 -4.82
C LEU A 120 6.67 1.63 -5.87
N LYS A 121 7.04 0.34 -6.01
CA LYS A 121 7.96 -0.13 -7.04
C LYS A 121 7.48 0.24 -8.44
N PHE A 122 6.22 -0.06 -8.73
CA PHE A 122 5.64 0.20 -10.05
C PHE A 122 5.52 1.71 -10.35
N ARG A 123 5.22 2.54 -9.34
CA ARG A 123 4.92 3.96 -9.53
C ARG A 123 6.13 4.88 -9.47
N TYR A 124 7.20 4.49 -8.78
CA TYR A 124 8.36 5.34 -8.55
C TYR A 124 9.65 4.68 -9.03
N GLU A 125 9.92 3.46 -8.59
CA GLU A 125 11.21 2.80 -8.83
C GLU A 125 11.37 2.39 -10.31
N LEU A 126 10.39 1.72 -10.91
CA LEU A 126 10.47 1.27 -12.30
C LEU A 126 10.54 2.44 -13.30
N PRO A 127 9.72 3.51 -13.20
CA PRO A 127 9.86 4.67 -14.08
C PRO A 127 11.21 5.36 -13.94
N ALA A 128 11.73 5.49 -12.71
CA ALA A 128 13.03 6.11 -12.47
C ALA A 128 14.19 5.26 -13.03
N GLU A 129 14.11 3.94 -12.86
CA GLU A 129 15.08 3.00 -13.45
C GLU A 129 15.07 3.06 -14.98
N LEU A 130 13.88 3.07 -15.60
CA LEU A 130 13.73 3.23 -17.04
C LEU A 130 14.30 4.58 -17.52
N ASN A 131 14.10 5.66 -16.78
CA ASN A 131 14.64 6.97 -17.13
C ASN A 131 16.18 6.99 -17.05
N ARG A 132 16.77 6.43 -15.99
CA ARG A 132 18.23 6.26 -15.86
C ARG A 132 18.82 5.42 -17.00
N ARG A 133 18.14 4.33 -17.40
CA ARG A 133 18.58 3.49 -18.52
C ARG A 133 18.48 4.19 -19.87
N ARG A 134 17.49 5.08 -20.05
CA ARG A 134 17.30 5.86 -21.28
C ARG A 134 18.22 7.07 -21.38
N ASN A 135 18.68 7.60 -20.25
CA ASN A 135 19.50 8.80 -20.17
C ASN A 135 20.68 8.57 -19.20
N PRO A 136 21.71 7.80 -19.66
CA PRO A 136 22.84 7.38 -18.83
C PRO A 136 23.72 8.54 -18.35
#